data_AF-T1BJ74-F1
#
_entry.id   AF-T1BJ74-F1
#
_cell.length_a   1.000
_cell.length_b   1.000
_cell.length_c   1.000
_cell.angle_alpha   90.00
_cell.angle_beta   90.00
_cell.angle_gamma   90.00
#
_symmetry.space_group_name_H-M   'P 1'
#
loop_
_entity.id
_entity.type
_entity.pdbx_description
1 polymer ?
#
loop_
_entity_poly.entity_id
_entity_poly.type
_entity_poly.pdbx_seq_one_letter_code
_entity_poly.pdbx_strand_id
1 'polypeptide(L)'
;MESYFRRIEASVDRAYAVAEAARRKGLDPTLAPEIPRAQDMAGRVEKLLAHLDIAGISEEIRALAERMPREEVAVEITRRLARD
;
A
#
# COMPACT_ATOMS: atom_id res chain seq x y z
N MET A 1 -4.28 -8.90 21.45
CA MET A 1 -3.87 -7.89 20.45
C MET A 1 -4.55 -8.13 19.10
N GLU A 2 -4.56 -9.37 18.61
CA GLU A 2 -5.17 -9.73 17.33
C GLU A 2 -6.67 -9.37 17.23
N SER A 3 -7.47 -9.66 18.25
CA SER A 3 -8.91 -9.32 18.28
C SER A 3 -9.20 -7.81 18.23
N TYR A 4 -8.29 -7.00 18.77
CA TYR A 4 -8.39 -5.53 18.71
C TYR A 4 -8.14 -5.03 17.29
N PHE A 5 -7.07 -5.49 16.64
CA PHE A 5 -6.78 -5.14 15.25
C PHE A 5 -7.89 -5.60 14.31
N ARG A 6 -8.38 -6.84 14.45
CA ARG A 6 -9.51 -7.34 13.65
C ARG A 6 -10.76 -6.45 13.77
N ARG A 7 -11.05 -5.92 14.97
CA ARG A 7 -12.18 -4.98 15.17
C ARG A 7 -11.96 -3.65 14.45
N ILE A 8 -10.74 -3.12 14.44
CA ILE A 8 -10.39 -1.90 13.70
C ILE A 8 -10.53 -2.17 12.20
N GLU A 9 -9.94 -3.25 11.69
CA GLU A 9 -10.00 -3.62 10.28
C GLU A 9 -11.44 -3.75 9.80
N ALA A 10 -12.28 -4.51 10.51
CA ALA A 10 -13.69 -4.64 10.18
C ALA A 10 -14.44 -3.30 10.16
N SER A 11 -14.03 -2.33 11.00
CA SER A 11 -14.65 -1.00 11.03
C SER A 11 -14.17 -0.12 9.87
N VAL A 12 -12.90 -0.24 9.49
CA VAL A 12 -12.35 0.39 8.30
C VAL A 12 -13.01 -0.19 7.04
N ASP A 13 -13.20 -1.50 6.95
CA ASP A 13 -13.86 -2.18 5.83
C ASP A 13 -15.28 -1.62 5.61
N ARG A 14 -16.06 -1.48 6.69
CA ARG A 14 -17.40 -0.87 6.63
C ARG A 14 -17.36 0.57 6.13
N ALA A 15 -16.38 1.37 6.57
CA ALA A 15 -16.22 2.74 6.11
C ALA A 15 -15.87 2.82 4.61
N TYR A 16 -14.98 1.94 4.13
CA TYR A 16 -14.63 1.86 2.71
C TYR A 16 -15.81 1.42 1.86
N ALA A 17 -16.64 0.47 2.31
CA ALA A 17 -17.83 0.04 1.57
C ALA A 17 -18.82 1.20 1.34
N VAL A 18 -19.01 2.06 2.35
CA VAL A 18 -19.82 3.29 2.22
C VAL A 18 -19.17 4.26 1.23
N ALA A 19 -17.86 4.48 1.34
CA ALA A 19 -17.12 5.37 0.45
C ALA A 19 -17.17 4.90 -1.01
N GLU A 20 -16.99 3.61 -1.27
CA GLU A 20 -17.10 3.02 -2.61
C GLU A 20 -18.50 3.16 -3.19
N ALA A 21 -19.55 2.92 -2.39
CA ALA A 21 -20.93 3.12 -2.84
C ALA A 21 -21.21 4.60 -3.18
N ALA A 22 -20.63 5.54 -2.43
CA ALA A 22 -20.75 6.97 -2.70
C ALA A 22 -19.99 7.39 -3.96
N ARG A 23 -18.70 7.02 -4.07
CA ARG A 23 -17.83 7.39 -5.19
C ARG A 23 -18.33 6.85 -6.53
N ARG A 24 -18.90 5.64 -6.55
CA ARG A 24 -19.52 5.03 -7.75
C ARG A 24 -20.70 5.82 -8.32
N LYS A 25 -21.26 6.78 -7.59
CA LYS A 25 -22.29 7.69 -8.13
C LYS A 25 -21.73 8.69 -9.16
N GLY A 26 -20.41 8.81 -9.28
CA GLY A 26 -19.76 9.67 -10.28
C GLY A 26 -19.90 11.17 -9.99
N LEU A 27 -20.10 11.54 -8.72
CA LEU A 27 -20.23 12.93 -8.27
C LEU A 27 -18.88 13.55 -7.88
N ASP A 28 -17.81 12.78 -7.98
CA ASP A 28 -16.45 13.09 -7.52
C ASP A 28 -15.43 12.82 -8.64
N PRO A 29 -14.18 13.33 -8.53
CA PRO A 29 -13.14 13.13 -9.54
C PRO A 29 -12.80 11.66 -9.86
N THR A 30 -13.06 10.76 -8.91
CA THR A 30 -12.75 9.34 -9.01
C THR A 30 -13.95 8.48 -8.61
N LEU A 31 -14.06 7.30 -9.23
CA LEU A 31 -15.14 6.33 -8.96
C LEU A 31 -14.85 5.40 -7.78
N ALA A 32 -13.69 5.56 -7.14
CA ALA A 32 -13.23 4.75 -6.02
C ALA A 32 -12.58 5.64 -4.95
N PRO A 33 -12.50 5.20 -3.68
CA PRO A 33 -11.75 5.93 -2.66
C PRO A 33 -10.29 6.14 -3.07
N GLU A 34 -9.82 7.40 -3.03
CA GLU A 34 -8.47 7.78 -3.46
C GLU A 34 -7.38 7.42 -2.47
N ILE A 35 -7.73 7.22 -1.19
CA ILE A 35 -6.77 6.87 -0.14
C ILE A 35 -6.54 5.36 -0.18
N PRO A 36 -5.34 4.87 -0.52
CA PRO A 36 -5.06 3.45 -0.55
C PRO A 36 -4.84 2.88 0.85
N ARG A 37 -5.31 1.65 1.09
CA ARG A 37 -5.05 0.91 2.34
C ARG A 37 -3.73 0.15 2.27
N ALA A 38 -2.93 0.13 3.33
CA ALA A 38 -1.75 -0.73 3.41
C ALA A 38 -1.66 -1.38 4.79
N GLN A 39 -1.21 -2.64 4.83
CA GLN A 39 -1.04 -3.39 6.08
C GLN A 39 0.30 -3.07 6.76
N ASP A 40 1.35 -2.83 5.97
CA ASP A 40 2.70 -2.62 6.46
C ASP A 40 3.42 -1.49 5.70
N MET A 41 4.70 -1.28 6.05
CA MET A 41 5.52 -0.25 5.44
C MET A 41 5.79 -0.53 3.95
N ALA A 42 6.11 -1.77 3.60
CA ALA A 42 6.39 -2.17 2.22
C ALA A 42 5.19 -1.96 1.30
N GLY A 43 3.99 -2.37 1.73
CA GLY A 43 2.74 -2.14 1.00
C GLY A 43 2.38 -0.66 0.86
N ARG A 44 2.80 0.20 1.80
CA ARG A 44 2.66 1.66 1.64
C ARG A 44 3.52 2.18 0.49
N VAL A 45 4.75 1.71 0.34
CA VAL A 45 5.64 2.14 -0.77
C VAL A 45 5.00 1.83 -2.11
N GLU A 46 4.62 0.57 -2.32
CA GLU A 46 4.04 0.13 -3.59
C GLU A 46 2.76 0.89 -3.94
N LYS A 47 1.85 1.07 -2.97
CA LYS A 47 0.59 1.77 -3.23
C LYS A 47 0.76 3.26 -3.49
N LEU A 48 1.74 3.91 -2.86
CA LEU A 48 2.03 5.33 -3.11
C LEU A 48 2.73 5.55 -4.47
N LEU A 49 3.55 4.58 -4.89
CA LEU A 49 4.30 4.62 -6.14
C LEU A 49 3.58 3.94 -7.31
N ALA A 50 2.32 3.51 -7.14
CA ALA A 50 1.56 2.81 -8.17
C ALA A 50 1.44 3.58 -9.51
N HIS A 51 1.55 4.91 -9.47
CA HIS A 51 1.54 5.77 -10.66
C HIS A 51 2.80 5.65 -11.53
N LEU A 52 3.83 4.96 -11.07
CA LEU A 52 5.07 4.70 -11.80
C LEU A 52 5.06 3.36 -12.55
N ASP A 53 3.92 2.65 -12.54
CA ASP A 53 3.76 1.31 -13.15
C ASP A 53 4.77 0.26 -12.64
N ILE A 54 5.24 0.41 -11.40
CA ILE A 54 6.17 -0.53 -10.77
C ILE A 54 5.40 -1.50 -9.87
N ALA A 55 5.44 -2.79 -10.21
CA ALA A 55 4.81 -3.86 -9.45
C ALA A 55 5.85 -4.70 -8.70
N GLY A 56 5.47 -5.27 -7.56
CA GLY A 56 6.28 -6.26 -6.84
C GLY A 56 7.34 -5.65 -5.92
N ILE A 57 7.48 -4.33 -5.86
CA ILE A 57 8.42 -3.64 -4.95
C ILE A 57 8.18 -4.05 -3.50
N SER A 58 6.92 -4.24 -3.07
CA SER A 58 6.66 -4.53 -1.66
C SER A 58 7.22 -5.89 -1.23
N GLU A 59 7.12 -6.92 -2.07
CA GLU A 59 7.70 -8.24 -1.82
C GLU A 59 9.23 -8.18 -1.80
N GLU A 60 9.83 -7.42 -2.71
CA GLU A 60 11.29 -7.23 -2.73
C GLU A 60 11.80 -6.50 -1.49
N ILE A 61 11.10 -5.45 -1.05
CA ILE A 61 11.42 -4.75 0.20
C ILE A 61 11.36 -5.72 1.39
N ARG A 62 10.33 -6.59 1.46
CA ARG A 62 10.21 -7.59 2.54
C ARG A 62 11.37 -8.57 2.52
N ALA A 63 11.69 -9.14 1.36
CA ALA A 63 12.77 -10.11 1.21
C ALA A 63 14.15 -9.52 1.56
N LEU A 64 14.40 -8.26 1.18
CA LEU A 64 15.65 -7.58 1.54
C LEU A 64 15.69 -7.23 3.04
N ALA A 65 14.58 -6.78 3.62
CA ALA A 65 14.51 -6.40 5.03
C ALA A 65 14.77 -7.57 6.00
N GLU A 66 14.61 -8.82 5.56
CA GLU A 66 15.01 -10.01 6.33
C GLU A 66 16.54 -10.15 6.47
N ARG A 67 17.31 -9.51 5.58
CA ARG A 67 18.76 -9.73 5.43
C ARG A 67 19.62 -8.50 5.67
N MET A 68 19.04 -7.30 5.58
CA MET A 68 19.78 -6.04 5.69
C MET A 68 18.95 -4.94 6.36
N PRO A 69 19.60 -3.94 6.99
CA PRO A 69 18.89 -2.82 7.59
C PRO A 69 18.14 -1.99 6.55
N ARG A 70 17.13 -1.26 7.00
CA ARG A 70 16.20 -0.49 6.16
C ARG A 70 16.91 0.47 5.20
N GLU A 71 18.00 1.09 5.65
CA GLU A 71 18.79 2.03 4.89
C GLU A 71 19.47 1.35 3.69
N GLU A 72 19.98 0.12 3.88
CA GLU A 72 20.57 -0.69 2.81
C GLU A 72 19.49 -1.19 1.84
N VAL A 73 18.32 -1.61 2.35
CA VAL A 73 17.17 -1.97 1.50
C VAL A 73 16.80 -0.83 0.56
N ALA A 74 16.74 0.40 1.07
CA ALA A 74 16.39 1.57 0.27
C ALA A 74 17.41 1.82 -0.85
N VAL A 75 18.71 1.67 -0.57
CA VAL A 75 19.78 1.83 -1.57
C VAL A 75 19.70 0.73 -2.62
N GLU A 76 19.45 -0.51 -2.23
CA GLU A 76 19.39 -1.64 -3.15
C GLU A 76 18.16 -1.55 -4.08
N ILE A 77 16.98 -1.22 -3.55
CA ILE A 77 15.79 -0.95 -4.37
C ILE A 77 16.06 0.21 -5.33
N THR A 78 16.70 1.29 -4.88
CA THR A 78 17.07 2.41 -5.76
C THR A 78 17.97 1.96 -6.91
N ARG A 79 18.99 1.12 -6.64
CA ARG A 79 19.88 0.59 -7.68
C ARG A 79 19.15 -0.27 -8.69
N ARG A 80 18.23 -1.11 -8.24
CA ARG A 80 17.40 -1.96 -9.10
C ARG A 80 16.53 -1.09 -10.01
N LEU A 81 15.82 -0.12 -9.45
CA LEU A 81 14.96 0.80 -10.22
C LEU A 81 15.73 1.68 -11.22
N ALA A 82 16.98 2.06 -10.91
CA ALA A 82 17.80 2.86 -11.83
C ALA A 82 18.34 2.07 -13.04
N ARG A 83 18.19 0.74 -13.05
CA ARG A 83 18.67 -0.14 -14.12
C ARG A 83 17.54 -0.66 -15.03
N ASP A 84 16.30 -0.58 -14.56
CA ASP A 84 15.08 -0.86 -15.34
C ASP A 84 14.77 0.32 -16.27
#